data_AF-A0A1W1BES8-F1
#
_entry.id   AF-A0A1W1BES8-F1
#
_cell.length_a   1.000
_cell.length_b   1.000
_cell.length_c   1.000
_cell.angle_alpha   90.00
_cell.angle_beta   90.00
_cell.angle_gamma   90.00
#
_symmetry.space_group_name_H-M   'P 1'
#
loop_
_entity.id
_entity.type
_entity.pdbx_description
1 polymer ?
#
loop_
_entity_poly.entity_id
_entity_poly.type
_entity_poly.pdbx_seq_one_letter_code
_entity_poly.pdbx_strand_id
1 'polypeptide(L)'
;MLSNNKPFSAIEKKELKDTDITFTQLNKKYNLAKQRANTRGVKILPIYTFYREYLSQLKSLSKKLNTTPSQLMPLVDVHSEDGTYLNFRLMLRNEHKLLHSEQYQQRAKTILEKGFMTCRHCGEEKPLVDFVKSISTYTGRVTTCKKCDLAMRKANKNLGVA
;
A
#
# COMPACT_ATOMS: atom_id res chain seq x y z
N MET A 1 25.69 -17.13 -4.15
CA MET A 1 24.88 -15.99 -4.65
C MET A 1 23.88 -16.53 -5.67
N LEU A 2 22.58 -16.58 -5.31
CA LEU A 2 21.55 -17.21 -6.14
C LEU A 2 21.22 -16.33 -7.36
N SER A 3 21.51 -16.87 -8.54
CA SER A 3 21.14 -16.33 -9.85
C SER A 3 19.62 -16.29 -10.00
N ASN A 4 19.00 -15.13 -9.71
CA ASN A 4 17.54 -14.97 -9.61
C ASN A 4 16.86 -14.49 -10.90
N ASN A 5 17.43 -14.79 -12.07
CA ASN A 5 16.83 -14.48 -13.38
C ASN A 5 16.48 -15.73 -14.19
N LYS A 6 16.30 -16.89 -13.53
CA LYS A 6 15.90 -18.09 -14.27
C LYS A 6 14.41 -17.99 -14.63
N PRO A 7 14.04 -18.08 -15.92
CA PRO A 7 12.64 -18.17 -16.31
C PRO A 7 11.98 -19.41 -15.70
N PHE A 8 10.65 -19.41 -15.64
CA PHE A 8 9.90 -20.59 -15.19
C PHE A 8 10.31 -21.85 -15.95
N SER A 9 10.55 -22.91 -15.19
CA SER A 9 10.74 -24.25 -15.70
C SER A 9 9.48 -24.78 -16.38
N ALA A 10 9.59 -25.87 -17.14
CA ALA A 10 8.44 -26.51 -17.79
C ALA A 10 7.36 -26.94 -16.78
N ILE A 11 7.77 -27.41 -15.60
CA ILE A 11 6.88 -27.79 -14.50
C ILE A 11 6.10 -26.57 -14.02
N GLU A 12 6.78 -25.45 -13.78
CA GLU A 12 6.12 -24.25 -13.25
C GLU A 12 5.22 -23.58 -14.28
N LYS A 13 5.54 -23.68 -15.57
CA LYS A 13 4.62 -23.26 -16.64
C LYS A 13 3.36 -24.12 -16.66
N LYS A 14 3.47 -25.42 -16.36
CA LYS A 14 2.32 -26.32 -16.22
C LYS A 14 1.49 -25.93 -14.99
N GLU A 15 2.14 -25.74 -13.84
CA GLU A 15 1.46 -25.30 -12.61
C GLU A 15 0.75 -23.95 -12.77
N LEU A 16 1.33 -23.03 -13.54
CA LEU A 16 0.68 -21.75 -13.84
C LEU A 16 -0.61 -21.96 -14.64
N LYS A 17 -0.62 -22.88 -15.61
CA LYS A 17 -1.85 -23.23 -16.36
C LYS A 17 -2.94 -23.76 -15.43
N ASP A 18 -2.58 -24.57 -14.43
CA ASP A 18 -3.54 -25.14 -13.47
C ASP A 18 -4.20 -24.07 -12.58
N THR A 19 -3.60 -22.88 -12.47
CA THR A 19 -4.18 -21.76 -11.71
C THR A 19 -5.13 -20.88 -12.50
N ASP A 20 -5.24 -21.07 -13.82
CA ASP A 20 -5.97 -20.18 -14.74
C ASP A 20 -5.51 -18.70 -14.63
N ILE A 21 -4.22 -18.51 -14.36
CA ILE A 21 -3.58 -17.19 -14.26
C ILE A 21 -2.57 -17.03 -15.40
N THR A 22 -2.65 -15.88 -16.07
CA THR A 22 -1.74 -15.51 -17.15
C THR A 22 -0.50 -14.78 -16.64
N PHE A 23 0.58 -14.85 -17.41
CA PHE A 23 1.77 -14.02 -17.20
C PHE A 23 1.47 -12.53 -17.18
N THR A 24 0.53 -12.07 -18.00
CA THR A 24 0.11 -10.66 -18.05
C THR A 24 -0.49 -10.22 -16.72
N GLN A 25 -1.34 -11.04 -16.11
CA GLN A 25 -1.94 -10.75 -14.80
C GLN A 25 -0.87 -10.75 -13.70
N LEU A 26 0.09 -11.69 -13.72
CA LEU A 26 1.21 -11.71 -12.78
C LEU A 26 2.10 -10.47 -12.92
N ASN A 27 2.48 -10.10 -14.15
CA ASN A 27 3.23 -8.89 -14.46
C ASN A 27 2.52 -7.65 -13.91
N LYS A 28 1.18 -7.57 -14.04
CA LYS A 28 0.40 -6.44 -13.49
C LYS A 28 0.53 -6.34 -11.97
N LYS A 29 0.48 -7.46 -11.25
CA LYS A 29 0.66 -7.48 -9.79
C LYS A 29 2.09 -7.13 -9.38
N TYR A 30 3.07 -7.67 -10.08
CA TYR A 30 4.48 -7.34 -9.83
C TYR A 30 4.77 -5.85 -10.08
N ASN A 31 4.30 -5.30 -11.20
CA ASN A 31 4.52 -3.88 -11.52
C ASN A 31 3.87 -2.95 -10.49
N LEU A 32 2.68 -3.30 -9.99
CA LEU A 32 2.04 -2.56 -8.90
C LEU A 32 2.87 -2.63 -7.60
N ALA A 33 3.36 -3.81 -7.23
CA ALA A 33 4.23 -3.97 -6.05
C ALA A 33 5.55 -3.21 -6.22
N LYS A 34 6.17 -3.28 -7.41
CA LYS A 34 7.40 -2.56 -7.76
C LYS A 34 7.21 -1.05 -7.70
N GLN A 35 6.09 -0.54 -8.21
CA GLN A 35 5.75 0.88 -8.11
C GLN A 35 5.66 1.31 -6.64
N ARG A 36 4.94 0.54 -5.80
CA ARG A 36 4.82 0.82 -4.36
C ARG A 36 6.18 0.77 -3.65
N ALA A 37 7.03 -0.19 -4.01
CA ALA A 37 8.39 -0.32 -3.48
C ALA A 37 9.25 0.90 -3.85
N ASN A 38 9.22 1.30 -5.12
CA ASN A 38 9.95 2.47 -5.62
C ASN A 38 9.51 3.76 -4.92
N THR A 39 8.20 3.98 -4.73
CA THR A 39 7.69 5.17 -4.01
C THR A 39 8.21 5.25 -2.57
N ARG A 40 8.49 4.11 -1.94
CA ARG A 40 9.02 4.04 -0.58
C ARG A 40 10.56 3.97 -0.54
N GLY A 41 11.23 3.92 -1.68
CA GLY A 41 12.68 3.73 -1.75
C GLY A 41 13.15 2.37 -1.21
N VAL A 42 12.30 1.34 -1.26
CA VAL A 42 12.60 0.01 -0.71
C VAL A 42 12.79 -1.04 -1.80
N LYS A 43 13.45 -2.14 -1.43
CA LYS A 43 13.70 -3.27 -2.33
C LYS A 43 12.44 -4.13 -2.52
N ILE A 44 12.38 -4.81 -3.67
CA ILE A 44 11.38 -5.82 -4.02
C ILE A 44 12.09 -7.09 -4.48
N LEU A 45 11.44 -8.24 -4.29
CA LEU A 45 11.91 -9.51 -4.82
C LEU A 45 12.16 -9.45 -6.34
N PRO A 46 13.15 -10.20 -6.85
CA PRO A 46 13.30 -10.45 -8.28
C PRO A 46 12.00 -11.03 -8.85
N ILE A 47 11.69 -10.67 -10.10
CA ILE A 47 10.39 -10.92 -10.74
C ILE A 47 9.91 -12.37 -10.63
N TYR A 48 10.78 -13.35 -10.87
CA TYR A 48 10.42 -14.76 -10.82
C TYR A 48 10.25 -15.28 -9.38
N THR A 49 11.09 -14.80 -8.46
CA THR A 49 10.93 -15.10 -7.03
C THR A 49 9.60 -14.56 -6.51
N PHE A 50 9.24 -13.33 -6.92
CA PHE A 50 7.94 -12.74 -6.62
C PHE A 50 6.79 -13.59 -7.17
N TYR A 51 6.87 -14.08 -8.42
CA TYR A 51 5.80 -14.90 -8.99
C TYR A 51 5.58 -16.22 -8.25
N ARG A 52 6.67 -16.92 -7.90
CA ARG A 52 6.58 -18.17 -7.15
C ARG A 52 5.92 -17.95 -5.80
N GLU A 53 6.37 -16.92 -5.08
CA GLU A 53 5.84 -16.58 -3.76
C GLU A 53 4.37 -16.16 -3.85
N TYR A 54 4.03 -15.31 -4.83
CA TYR A 54 2.66 -14.86 -5.08
C TYR A 54 1.72 -16.04 -5.35
N LEU A 55 2.09 -16.94 -6.26
CA LEU A 55 1.26 -18.10 -6.60
C LEU A 55 1.14 -19.09 -5.43
N SER A 56 2.23 -19.31 -4.68
CA SER A 56 2.22 -20.16 -3.49
C SER A 56 1.20 -19.67 -2.46
N GLN A 57 1.29 -18.38 -2.11
CA GLN A 57 0.35 -17.75 -1.18
C GLN A 57 -1.09 -17.75 -1.72
N LEU A 58 -1.26 -17.50 -3.01
CA LEU A 58 -2.59 -17.46 -3.63
C LEU A 58 -3.26 -18.84 -3.64
N LYS A 59 -2.51 -19.91 -3.93
CA LYS A 59 -3.00 -21.31 -3.84
C LYS A 59 -3.39 -21.67 -2.40
N SER A 60 -2.56 -21.29 -1.42
CA SER A 60 -2.85 -21.51 0.00
C SER A 60 -4.13 -20.79 0.43
N LEU A 61 -4.28 -19.52 0.05
CA LEU A 61 -5.44 -18.71 0.40
C LEU A 61 -6.70 -19.18 -0.35
N SER A 62 -6.59 -19.59 -1.62
CA SER A 62 -7.72 -20.10 -2.39
C SER A 62 -8.27 -21.41 -1.79
N LYS A 63 -7.39 -22.29 -1.31
CA LYS A 63 -7.78 -23.50 -0.56
C LYS A 63 -8.52 -23.14 0.74
N LYS A 64 -8.02 -22.16 1.50
CA LYS A 64 -8.67 -21.72 2.76
C LYS A 64 -10.06 -21.12 2.53
N LEU A 65 -10.24 -20.40 1.43
CA LEU A 65 -11.48 -19.70 1.09
C LEU A 65 -12.39 -20.51 0.16
N ASN A 66 -12.05 -21.77 -0.12
CA ASN A 66 -12.78 -22.66 -1.02
C ASN A 66 -13.09 -22.01 -2.39
N THR A 67 -12.09 -21.41 -3.02
CA THR A 67 -12.18 -20.69 -4.30
C THR A 67 -11.00 -21.03 -5.20
N THR A 68 -10.97 -20.52 -6.44
CA THR A 68 -9.83 -20.68 -7.35
C THR A 68 -8.84 -19.51 -7.22
N PRO A 69 -7.54 -19.74 -7.55
CA PRO A 69 -6.57 -18.66 -7.63
C PRO A 69 -7.00 -17.51 -8.56
N SER A 70 -7.58 -17.82 -9.73
CA SER A 70 -8.03 -16.83 -10.70
C SER A 70 -9.16 -15.94 -10.16
N GLN A 71 -10.14 -16.51 -9.46
CA GLN A 71 -11.23 -15.78 -8.80
C GLN A 71 -10.74 -14.91 -7.64
N LEU A 72 -9.73 -15.38 -6.91
CA LEU A 72 -9.19 -14.69 -5.74
C LEU A 72 -8.23 -13.55 -6.11
N MET A 73 -7.50 -13.67 -7.21
CA MET A 73 -6.52 -12.69 -7.68
C MET A 73 -7.00 -11.23 -7.72
N PRO A 74 -8.22 -10.89 -8.22
CA PRO A 74 -8.73 -9.53 -8.19
C PRO A 74 -9.06 -9.05 -6.77
N LEU A 75 -9.28 -9.95 -5.81
CA LEU A 75 -9.73 -9.63 -4.45
C LEU A 75 -8.58 -9.46 -3.46
N VAL A 76 -7.35 -9.81 -3.84
CA VAL A 76 -6.17 -9.73 -2.99
C VAL A 76 -5.24 -8.57 -3.34
N ASP A 77 -4.62 -8.01 -2.31
CA ASP A 77 -3.54 -7.03 -2.38
C ASP A 77 -2.23 -7.63 -1.87
N VAL A 78 -1.11 -7.09 -2.38
CA VAL A 78 0.24 -7.39 -1.88
C VAL A 78 0.58 -6.40 -0.77
N HIS A 79 0.77 -6.92 0.43
CA HIS A 79 1.15 -6.18 1.62
C HIS A 79 2.59 -6.51 2.01
N SER A 80 3.39 -5.48 2.29
CA SER A 80 4.76 -5.61 2.79
C SER A 80 4.73 -5.74 4.31
N GLU A 81 5.34 -6.78 4.86
CA GLU A 81 5.30 -7.07 6.30
C GLU A 81 6.36 -6.28 7.10
N ASP A 82 7.52 -6.06 6.50
CA ASP A 82 8.69 -5.44 7.13
C ASP A 82 9.00 -4.04 6.58
N GLY A 83 8.07 -3.46 5.82
CA GLY A 83 8.27 -2.22 5.08
C GLY A 83 9.06 -2.40 3.78
N THR A 84 9.62 -3.58 3.51
CA THR A 84 10.22 -3.98 2.24
C THR A 84 9.30 -4.93 1.47
N TYR A 85 9.50 -5.07 0.15
CA TYR A 85 8.81 -6.08 -0.64
C TYR A 85 9.70 -7.32 -0.87
N LEU A 86 10.67 -7.54 0.04
CA LEU A 86 11.43 -8.78 0.12
C LEU A 86 10.68 -9.86 0.89
N ASN A 87 9.89 -9.44 1.88
CA ASN A 87 8.88 -10.26 2.54
C ASN A 87 7.49 -9.61 2.37
N PHE A 88 6.56 -10.33 1.75
CA PHE A 88 5.21 -9.84 1.52
C PHE A 88 4.18 -10.93 1.81
N ARG A 89 2.97 -10.50 2.16
CA ARG A 89 1.80 -11.38 2.27
C ARG A 89 0.66 -10.92 1.36
N LEU A 90 -0.14 -11.87 0.90
CA LEU A 90 -1.42 -11.59 0.26
C LEU A 90 -2.49 -11.38 1.33
N MET A 91 -3.23 -10.28 1.19
CA MET A 91 -4.37 -9.96 2.04
C MET A 91 -5.59 -9.72 1.18
N LEU A 92 -6.78 -10.06 1.70
CA LEU A 92 -8.01 -9.61 1.05
C LEU A 92 -8.07 -8.07 1.08
N ARG A 93 -8.58 -7.46 0.02
CA ARG A 93 -8.68 -6.00 -0.09
C ARG A 93 -9.40 -5.37 1.09
N ASN A 94 -10.42 -6.04 1.63
CA ASN A 94 -11.16 -5.54 2.79
C ASN A 94 -10.31 -5.58 4.06
N GLU A 95 -9.58 -6.68 4.30
CA GLU A 95 -8.62 -6.78 5.40
C GLU A 95 -7.51 -5.73 5.27
N HIS A 96 -7.02 -5.51 4.04
CA HIS A 96 -6.00 -4.51 3.77
C HIS A 96 -6.48 -3.09 4.09
N LYS A 97 -7.72 -2.76 3.70
CA LYS A 97 -8.35 -1.48 4.07
C LYS A 97 -8.52 -1.34 5.58
N LEU A 98 -8.97 -2.40 6.26
CA LEU A 98 -9.16 -2.39 7.71
C LEU A 98 -7.83 -2.21 8.46
N LEU A 99 -6.79 -2.94 8.09
CA LEU A 99 -5.46 -2.80 8.69
C LEU A 99 -4.94 -1.36 8.57
N HIS A 100 -5.03 -0.75 7.38
CA HIS A 100 -4.61 0.65 7.22
C HIS A 100 -5.48 1.59 8.06
N SER A 101 -6.79 1.34 8.13
CA SER A 101 -7.69 2.12 8.99
C SER A 101 -7.30 2.05 10.47
N GLU A 102 -6.98 0.87 10.98
CA GLU A 102 -6.53 0.69 12.36
C GLU A 102 -5.19 1.40 12.63
N GLN A 103 -4.22 1.27 11.71
CA GLN A 103 -2.95 1.98 11.80
C GLN A 103 -3.15 3.52 11.82
N TYR A 104 -4.07 4.03 11.00
CA TYR A 104 -4.44 5.45 11.02
C TYR A 104 -5.09 5.87 12.34
N GLN A 105 -5.98 5.04 12.90
CA GLN A 105 -6.61 5.31 14.20
C GLN A 105 -5.59 5.34 15.34
N GLN A 106 -4.66 4.38 15.38
CA GLN A 106 -3.60 4.34 16.39
C GLN A 106 -2.70 5.58 16.29
N ARG A 107 -2.26 5.95 15.07
CA ARG A 107 -1.48 7.17 14.86
C ARG A 107 -2.24 8.42 15.28
N ALA A 108 -3.54 8.49 14.97
CA ALA A 108 -4.37 9.61 15.37
C ALA A 108 -4.51 9.71 16.89
N LYS A 109 -4.68 8.58 17.59
CA LYS A 109 -4.69 8.51 19.06
C LYS A 109 -3.40 9.07 19.65
N THR A 110 -2.23 8.62 19.16
CA THR A 110 -0.94 9.15 19.63
C THR A 110 -0.79 10.66 19.38
N ILE A 111 -1.28 11.17 18.25
CA ILE A 111 -1.28 12.60 17.94
C ILE A 111 -2.17 13.38 18.92
N LEU A 112 -3.37 12.87 19.20
CA LEU A 112 -4.30 13.49 20.14
C LEU A 112 -3.75 13.50 21.57
N GLU A 113 -3.10 12.41 22.00
CA GLU A 113 -2.45 12.30 23.30
C GLU A 113 -1.26 13.26 23.44
N LYS A 114 -0.44 13.40 22.38
CA LYS A 114 0.69 14.33 22.38
C LYS A 114 0.24 15.79 22.33
N GLY A 115 -0.86 16.09 21.65
CA GLY A 115 -1.33 17.47 21.44
C GLY A 115 -0.57 18.27 20.36
N PHE A 116 0.39 17.64 19.68
CA PHE A 116 1.20 18.23 18.61
C PHE A 116 1.11 17.42 17.31
N MET A 117 1.27 18.09 16.18
CA MET A 117 1.30 17.48 14.85
C MET A 117 2.26 18.22 13.93
N THR A 118 2.87 17.53 12.98
CA THR A 118 3.75 18.11 11.96
C THR A 118 2.96 18.59 10.75
N CYS A 119 3.19 19.83 10.31
CA CYS A 119 2.59 20.35 9.08
C CYS A 119 3.22 19.72 7.85
N ARG A 120 2.41 19.17 6.93
CA ARG A 120 2.89 18.56 5.68
C ARG A 120 3.52 19.55 4.69
N HIS A 121 3.24 20.85 4.86
CA HIS A 121 3.71 21.89 3.94
C HIS A 121 4.97 22.60 4.44
N CYS A 122 4.98 23.07 5.70
CA CYS A 122 6.16 23.74 6.27
C CYS A 122 7.07 22.80 7.06
N GLY A 123 6.66 21.56 7.33
CA GLY A 123 7.46 20.59 8.10
C GLY A 123 7.54 20.86 9.61
N GLU A 124 7.00 21.98 10.10
CA GLU A 124 7.09 22.36 11.52
C GLU A 124 6.09 21.56 12.37
N GLU A 125 6.55 21.11 13.55
CA GLU A 125 5.69 20.58 14.61
C GLU A 125 4.98 21.73 15.33
N LYS A 126 3.66 21.62 15.49
CA LYS A 126 2.82 22.66 16.10
C LYS A 126 1.72 22.06 16.97
N PRO A 127 1.19 22.82 17.93
CA PRO A 127 0.00 22.41 18.67
C PRO A 127 -1.19 22.11 17.73
N LEU A 128 -2.03 21.14 18.08
CA LEU A 128 -3.22 20.77 17.30
C LEU A 128 -4.18 21.93 17.04
N VAL A 129 -4.20 22.92 17.93
CA VAL A 129 -5.03 24.13 17.78
C VAL A 129 -4.63 24.99 16.58
N ASP A 130 -3.39 24.87 16.10
CA ASP A 130 -2.87 25.61 14.95
C ASP A 130 -3.22 24.94 13.61
N PHE A 131 -3.90 23.80 13.64
CA PHE A 131 -4.35 23.07 12.45
C PHE A 131 -5.82 23.32 12.15
N VAL A 132 -6.17 23.25 10.87
CA VAL A 132 -7.56 23.45 10.41
C VAL A 132 -8.42 22.26 10.83
N LYS A 133 -9.63 22.53 11.34
CA LYS A 133 -10.60 21.51 11.74
C LYS A 133 -11.08 20.71 10.53
N SER A 134 -11.27 19.41 10.72
CA SER A 134 -11.89 18.53 9.72
C SER A 134 -12.67 17.42 10.40
N ILE A 135 -13.85 17.11 9.87
CA ILE A 135 -14.66 15.97 10.32
C ILE A 135 -14.26 14.65 9.64
N SER A 136 -13.47 14.73 8.56
CA SER A 136 -13.08 13.56 7.77
C SER A 136 -11.80 12.87 8.25
N THR A 137 -11.10 13.45 9.22
CA THR A 137 -9.84 12.90 9.75
C THR A 137 -10.01 12.37 11.16
N TYR A 138 -9.33 11.27 11.49
CA TYR A 138 -9.38 10.66 12.82
C TYR A 138 -8.88 11.59 13.94
N THR A 139 -8.02 12.57 13.62
CA THR A 139 -7.54 13.58 14.58
C THR A 139 -8.48 14.78 14.71
N GLY A 140 -9.57 14.86 13.93
CA GLY A 140 -10.43 16.04 13.86
C GLY A 140 -9.77 17.28 13.22
N ARG A 141 -8.56 17.12 12.67
CA ARG A 141 -7.70 18.18 12.10
C ARG A 141 -7.01 17.70 10.82
N VAL A 142 -6.83 18.57 9.83
CA VAL A 142 -6.00 18.25 8.65
C VAL A 142 -4.51 18.42 9.00
N THR A 143 -3.63 17.73 8.28
CA THR A 143 -2.15 17.81 8.47
C THR A 143 -1.52 19.10 7.94
N THR A 144 -2.32 20.13 7.68
CA THR A 144 -1.87 21.45 7.21
C THR A 144 -2.19 22.50 8.26
N CYS A 145 -1.17 23.27 8.67
CA CYS A 145 -1.37 24.34 9.64
C CYS A 145 -2.18 25.50 9.00
N LYS A 146 -2.89 26.26 9.83
CA LYS A 146 -3.73 27.39 9.40
C LYS A 146 -2.97 28.41 8.54
N LYS A 147 -1.69 28.67 8.86
CA LYS A 147 -0.84 29.59 8.09
C LYS A 147 -0.62 29.10 6.66
N CYS A 148 -0.20 27.84 6.49
CA CYS A 148 -0.02 27.23 5.17
C CYS A 148 -1.34 27.12 4.40
N ASP A 149 -2.43 26.76 5.09
CA ASP A 149 -3.77 26.70 4.48
C ASP A 149 -4.21 28.05 3.92
N LEU A 150 -4.03 29.14 4.69
CA LEU A 150 -4.34 30.49 4.24
C LEU A 150 -3.49 30.92 3.03
N ALA A 151 -2.20 30.60 3.05
CA ALA A 151 -1.29 30.90 1.93
C ALA A 151 -1.72 30.19 0.64
N MET A 152 -2.07 28.90 0.73
CA MET A 152 -2.58 28.13 -0.41
C MET A 152 -3.90 28.68 -0.95
N ARG A 153 -4.86 29.02 -0.07
CA ARG A 153 -6.13 29.62 -0.50
C ARG A 153 -5.94 30.93 -1.25
N LYS A 154 -5.03 31.79 -0.78
CA LYS A 154 -4.67 33.04 -1.47
C LYS A 154 -4.05 32.76 -2.84
N ALA A 155 -3.12 31.80 -2.92
CA ALA A 155 -2.49 31.41 -4.18
C ALA A 155 -3.53 30.89 -5.20
N ASN A 156 -4.44 30.01 -4.77
CA ASN A 156 -5.48 29.46 -5.65
C ASN A 156 -6.45 30.54 -6.14
N LYS A 157 -6.84 31.49 -5.27
CA LYS A 157 -7.68 32.63 -5.65
C LYS A 157 -7.02 33.49 -6.72
N ASN A 158 -5.70 33.70 -6.64
CA ASN A 158 -4.95 34.47 -7.63
C ASN A 158 -4.78 33.73 -8.96
N LEU A 159 -4.93 32.40 -8.98
CA LEU A 159 -4.83 31.57 -10.19
C LEU A 159 -6.19 31.33 -10.86
N GLY A 160 -7.29 31.88 -10.34
CA GLY A 160 -8.63 31.69 -10.90
C GLY A 160 -9.16 30.25 -10.79
N VAL A 161 -8.52 29.41 -9.98
CA VAL A 161 -8.97 28.04 -9.73
C VAL A 161 -9.81 28.05 -8.46
N ALA A 162 -11.12 28.24 -8.64
CA ALA A 162 -12.14 28.10 -7.61
C ALA A 162 -12.87 26.77 -7.76
#